data_AF-A0A849QR38-F1
#
_entry.id   AF-A0A849QR38-F1
#
_cell.length_a   1.000
_cell.length_b   1.000
_cell.length_c   1.000
_cell.angle_alpha   90.00
_cell.angle_beta   90.00
_cell.angle_gamma   90.00
#
_symmetry.space_group_name_H-M   'P 1'
#
loop_
_entity.id
_entity.type
_entity.pdbx_description
1 polymer ?
#
loop_
_entity_poly.entity_id
_entity_poly.type
_entity_poly.pdbx_seq_one_letter_code
_entity_poly.pdbx_strand_id
1 'polypeptide(L)'
;MKHKTVCVVGLGYVGLPLAKAFSKHLKTIGFDRDDDKIGDLKNNNKDNIEFTADPSLIKLADFVIIAVPTPVTKSNLMRQTCDMSNFFASQKPLLKNAYAISR
;
A
#
# COMPACT_ATOMS: atom_id res chain seq x y z
N MET A 1 -0.45 23.14 10.18
CA MET A 1 -0.69 21.71 10.51
C MET A 1 -0.23 20.89 9.31
N LYS A 2 0.68 19.93 9.48
CA LYS A 2 1.28 19.20 8.33
C LYS A 2 0.22 18.26 7.73
N HIS A 3 -0.24 18.52 6.50
CA HIS A 3 -1.03 17.56 5.72
C HIS A 3 -0.14 16.35 5.41
N LYS A 4 -0.25 15.30 6.22
CA LYS A 4 0.49 14.06 6.03
C LYS A 4 -0.22 13.18 4.99
N THR A 5 0.55 12.60 4.09
CA THR A 5 0.03 11.70 3.06
C THR A 5 0.38 10.26 3.41
N VAL A 6 -0.61 9.37 3.37
CA VAL A 6 -0.44 7.93 3.60
C VAL A 6 -0.61 7.20 2.28
N CYS A 7 0.31 6.30 1.95
CA CYS A 7 0.14 5.36 0.84
C CYS A 7 -0.16 3.97 1.39
N VAL A 8 -1.20 3.32 0.86
CA VAL A 8 -1.50 1.91 1.13
C VAL A 8 -1.18 1.09 -0.11
N VAL A 9 -0.26 0.14 0.04
CA VAL A 9 0.23 -0.75 -1.01
C VAL A 9 -0.48 -2.10 -0.89
N GLY A 10 -1.18 -2.48 -1.95
CA GLY A 10 -2.04 -3.67 -2.01
C GLY A 10 -3.46 -3.34 -1.60
N LEU A 11 -4.35 -3.14 -2.58
CA LEU A 11 -5.77 -2.79 -2.37
C LEU A 11 -6.66 -4.03 -2.37
N GLY A 12 -6.17 -5.09 -1.73
CA GLY A 12 -6.95 -6.30 -1.48
C GLY A 12 -7.92 -6.12 -0.31
N TYR A 13 -8.37 -7.25 0.22
CA TYR A 13 -9.35 -7.30 1.31
C TYR A 13 -8.93 -6.54 2.58
N VAL A 14 -7.63 -6.41 2.86
CA VAL A 14 -7.12 -5.66 4.02
C VAL A 14 -6.80 -4.21 3.66
N GLY A 15 -6.10 -3.97 2.54
CA GLY A 15 -5.61 -2.63 2.22
C GLY A 15 -6.70 -1.66 1.75
N LEU A 16 -7.72 -2.11 1.01
CA LEU A 16 -8.80 -1.22 0.58
C LEU A 16 -9.61 -0.63 1.75
N PRO A 17 -10.15 -1.41 2.71
CA PRO A 17 -10.85 -0.83 3.86
C PRO A 17 -9.92 0.03 4.73
N LEU A 18 -8.63 -0.29 4.78
CA LEU A 18 -7.64 0.52 5.48
C LEU A 18 -7.43 1.88 4.80
N ALA A 19 -7.29 1.90 3.47
CA ALA A 19 -7.19 3.13 2.70
C ALA A 19 -8.44 4.01 2.88
N LYS A 20 -9.63 3.41 2.92
CA LYS A 20 -10.90 4.10 3.22
C LYS A 20 -10.97 4.66 4.64
N ALA A 21 -10.37 3.99 5.62
CA ALA A 21 -10.31 4.51 6.98
C ALA A 21 -9.41 5.76 7.05
N PHE A 22 -8.25 5.73 6.37
CA PHE A 22 -7.33 6.87 6.37
C PHE A 22 -7.82 8.04 5.52
N SER A 23 -8.51 7.80 4.40
CA SER A 23 -9.00 8.88 3.52
C SER A 23 -10.02 9.82 4.18
N LYS A 24 -10.63 9.40 5.29
CA LYS A 24 -11.52 10.25 6.10
C LYS A 24 -10.78 11.35 6.86
N HIS A 25 -9.47 11.19 7.08
CA HIS A 25 -8.68 12.07 7.95
C HIS A 25 -7.42 12.61 7.29
N LEU A 26 -6.85 11.87 6.33
CA LEU A 26 -5.57 12.16 5.69
C LEU A 26 -5.68 12.02 4.17
N LYS A 27 -4.75 12.64 3.45
CA LYS A 27 -4.61 12.37 2.02
C LYS A 27 -4.11 10.94 1.86
N THR A 28 -4.88 10.12 1.14
CA THR A 28 -4.58 8.69 0.98
C THR A 28 -4.34 8.35 -0.48
N ILE A 29 -3.20 7.71 -0.74
CA ILE A 29 -2.84 7.12 -2.03
C ILE A 29 -3.03 5.61 -1.92
N GLY A 30 -3.82 5.02 -2.80
CA GLY A 30 -3.98 3.58 -2.90
C GLY A 30 -3.19 3.04 -4.08
N PHE A 31 -2.19 2.20 -3.84
CA PHE A 31 -1.41 1.57 -4.90
C PHE A 31 -1.73 0.07 -5.02
N ASP A 32 -1.99 -0.39 -6.24
CA ASP A 32 -2.06 -1.82 -6.59
C ASP A 32 -1.44 -2.05 -7.95
N ARG A 33 -0.86 -3.24 -8.19
CA ARG A 33 -0.22 -3.58 -9.47
C ARG A 33 -1.25 -3.90 -10.57
N ASP A 34 -2.46 -4.24 -10.17
CA ASP A 34 -3.54 -4.64 -11.07
C ASP A 34 -4.24 -3.39 -11.65
N ASP A 35 -3.86 -3.00 -12.87
CA ASP A 35 -4.39 -1.83 -13.58
C ASP A 35 -5.92 -1.91 -13.78
N ASP A 36 -6.45 -3.10 -14.08
CA ASP A 36 -7.89 -3.31 -14.27
C ASP A 36 -8.63 -3.04 -12.95
N LYS A 37 -8.12 -3.60 -11.85
CA LYS A 37 -8.65 -3.32 -10.50
C LYS A 37 -8.58 -1.83 -10.17
N ILE A 38 -7.49 -1.15 -10.51
CA ILE A 38 -7.37 0.30 -10.28
C ILE A 38 -8.39 1.08 -11.11
N GLY A 39 -8.65 0.68 -12.36
CA GLY A 39 -9.71 1.25 -13.20
C GLY A 39 -11.08 1.14 -12.54
N ASP A 40 -11.45 -0.05 -12.08
CA ASP A 40 -12.71 -0.31 -11.39
C ASP A 40 -12.86 0.50 -10.09
N LEU A 41 -11.77 0.59 -9.31
CA LEU A 41 -11.75 1.35 -8.06
C LEU A 41 -11.86 2.85 -8.30
N LYS A 42 -11.23 3.39 -9.36
CA LYS A 42 -11.38 4.80 -9.76
C LYS A 42 -12.82 5.10 -10.17
N ASN A 43 -13.44 4.21 -10.95
CA ASN A 43 -14.83 4.38 -11.39
C ASN A 43 -15.83 4.33 -10.22
N ASN A 44 -15.53 3.54 -9.19
CA ASN A 44 -16.36 3.40 -7.99
C ASN A 44 -15.85 4.22 -6.79
N ASN A 45 -15.02 5.24 -7.04
CA ASN A 45 -14.35 5.98 -5.98
C ASN A 45 -15.31 6.95 -5.28
N LYS A 46 -15.95 6.47 -4.22
CA LYS A 46 -16.78 7.30 -3.33
C LYS A 46 -15.97 7.98 -2.23
N ASP A 47 -14.70 7.61 -2.09
CA ASP A 47 -13.80 8.08 -1.05
C ASP A 47 -12.77 9.06 -1.65
N ASN A 48 -12.15 9.91 -0.85
CA ASN A 48 -11.12 10.84 -1.34
C ASN A 48 -9.74 10.14 -1.45
N ILE A 49 -9.70 8.98 -2.13
CA ILE A 49 -8.51 8.15 -2.31
C ILE A 49 -7.96 8.34 -3.72
N GLU A 50 -6.65 8.58 -3.81
CA GLU A 50 -5.93 8.62 -5.09
C GLU A 50 -5.46 7.21 -5.45
N PHE A 51 -6.24 6.50 -6.26
CA PHE A 51 -5.88 5.16 -6.73
C PHE A 51 -4.88 5.21 -7.88
N THR A 52 -3.86 4.35 -7.85
CA THR A 52 -2.84 4.31 -8.91
C THR A 52 -2.17 2.94 -9.03
N ALA A 53 -1.71 2.62 -10.23
CA ALA A 53 -0.79 1.52 -10.51
C ALA A 53 0.64 2.01 -10.79
N ASP A 54 0.89 3.32 -10.75
CA ASP A 54 2.23 3.89 -10.89
C ASP A 54 2.96 3.90 -9.54
N PRO A 55 4.05 3.12 -9.39
CA PRO A 55 4.81 3.07 -8.14
C PRO A 55 5.54 4.39 -7.83
N SER A 56 5.69 5.30 -8.80
CA SER A 56 6.35 6.59 -8.59
C SER A 56 5.62 7.48 -7.58
N LEU A 57 4.30 7.32 -7.45
CA LEU A 57 3.46 8.07 -6.53
C LEU A 57 3.68 7.70 -5.06
N ILE A 58 4.24 6.52 -4.79
CA ILE A 58 4.60 6.08 -3.43
C ILE A 58 5.60 7.08 -2.79
N LYS A 59 6.45 7.73 -3.60
CA LYS A 59 7.42 8.76 -3.15
C LYS A 59 6.77 9.97 -2.49
N LEU A 60 5.52 10.27 -2.85
CA LEU A 60 4.81 11.44 -2.35
C LEU A 60 4.28 11.22 -0.94
N ALA A 61 4.24 9.97 -0.47
CA ALA A 61 3.73 9.63 0.84
C ALA A 61 4.77 9.85 1.96
N ASP A 62 4.29 10.34 3.10
CA ASP A 62 5.07 10.41 4.34
C ASP A 62 5.17 9.04 5.03
N PHE A 63 4.11 8.23 4.88
CA PHE A 63 3.96 6.91 5.45
C PHE A 63 3.49 5.93 4.39
N VAL A 64 4.08 4.74 4.37
CA VAL A 64 3.66 3.67 3.46
C VAL A 64 3.23 2.46 4.29
N ILE A 65 2.01 2.01 4.07
CA ILE A 65 1.43 0.83 4.70
C ILE A 65 1.38 -0.29 3.67
N ILE A 66 2.03 -1.40 3.96
CA ILE A 66 2.09 -2.55 3.06
C ILE A 66 1.09 -3.61 3.54
N ALA A 67 0.08 -3.88 2.71
CA ALA A 67 -1.01 -4.81 2.96
C ALA A 67 -1.11 -5.88 1.84
N VAL A 68 0.04 -6.39 1.39
CA VAL A 68 0.14 -7.50 0.44
C VAL A 68 0.09 -8.84 1.17
N PRO A 69 -0.46 -9.91 0.57
CA PRO A 69 -0.48 -11.23 1.18
C PRO A 69 0.94 -11.70 1.50
N THR A 70 1.18 -12.05 2.76
CA THR A 70 2.42 -12.63 3.23
C THR A 70 2.37 -14.15 2.98
N PRO A 71 3.21 -14.70 2.08
CA PRO A 71 3.22 -16.14 1.87
C PRO A 71 3.80 -16.83 3.12
N VAL A 72 2.95 -17.56 3.85
CA VAL A 72 3.40 -18.47 4.91
C VAL A 72 3.85 -19.79 4.27
N THR A 73 5.15 -20.07 4.31
CA THR A 73 5.69 -21.38 3.88
C THR A 73 5.65 -22.33 5.08
N LYS A 74 5.24 -23.60 4.91
CA LYS A 74 5.05 -24.63 5.95
C LYS A 74 6.30 -25.03 6.78
N SER A 75 7.41 -24.31 6.68
CA SER A 75 8.56 -24.47 7.56
C SER A 75 8.46 -23.43 8.68
N ASN A 76 8.44 -23.86 9.94
CA ASN A 76 8.48 -23.05 11.17
C ASN A 76 9.72 -22.13 11.32
N LEU A 77 10.40 -21.80 10.22
CA LEU A 77 11.36 -20.73 10.17
C LEU A 77 10.58 -19.46 9.78
N MET A 78 10.34 -18.58 10.75
CA MET A 78 9.87 -17.22 10.51
C MET A 78 10.93 -16.50 9.67
N ARG A 79 10.93 -16.72 8.36
CA ARG A 79 11.74 -15.97 7.44
C ARG A 79 11.06 -14.61 7.34
N GLN A 80 11.55 -13.63 8.09
CA GLN A 80 11.19 -12.20 7.97
C GLN A 80 11.48 -11.60 6.58
N THR A 81 11.72 -12.44 5.58
CA THR A 81 11.64 -12.03 4.19
C THR A 81 10.34 -12.63 3.66
N CYS A 82 9.25 -11.88 3.81
CA CYS A 82 8.38 -11.64 2.66
C CYS A 82 9.28 -11.50 1.40
N ASP A 83 8.79 -11.75 0.19
CA ASP A 83 9.45 -11.18 -1.00
C ASP A 83 9.27 -9.63 -1.04
N MET A 84 9.47 -8.99 0.13
CA MET A 84 9.93 -7.64 0.32
C MET A 84 11.31 -7.44 -0.30
N SER A 85 12.06 -8.51 -0.64
CA SER A 85 13.34 -8.38 -1.33
C SER A 85 13.19 -7.60 -2.64
N ASN A 86 12.26 -7.98 -3.52
CA ASN A 86 12.07 -7.27 -4.78
C ASN A 86 11.35 -5.91 -4.61
N PHE A 87 10.33 -5.85 -3.75
CA PHE A 87 9.59 -4.60 -3.51
C PHE A 87 10.46 -3.56 -2.77
N PHE A 88 11.09 -3.91 -1.66
CA PHE A 88 12.03 -3.03 -0.97
C PHE A 88 13.36 -2.87 -1.71
N ALA A 89 13.83 -3.79 -2.56
CA ALA A 89 15.01 -3.49 -3.39
C ALA A 89 14.69 -2.43 -4.46
N SER A 90 13.49 -2.50 -5.06
CA SER A 90 13.01 -1.50 -6.02
C SER A 90 12.68 -0.15 -5.35
N GLN A 91 12.15 -0.19 -4.12
CA GLN A 91 11.59 0.98 -3.43
C GLN A 91 12.42 1.45 -2.23
N LYS A 92 13.57 0.83 -1.91
CA LYS A 92 14.45 1.19 -0.77
C LYS A 92 14.79 2.67 -0.69
N PRO A 93 15.12 3.36 -1.79
CA PRO A 93 15.41 4.79 -1.73
C PRO A 93 14.16 5.67 -1.58
N LEU A 94 12.96 5.11 -1.70
CA LEU A 94 11.69 5.86 -1.73
C LEU A 94 10.94 5.86 -0.38
N LEU A 95 11.24 4.91 0.50
CA LEU A 95 10.46 4.69 1.73
C LEU A 95 11.05 5.49 2.89
N LYS A 96 10.44 6.63 3.23
CA LYS A 96 10.82 7.44 4.40
C LYS A 96 10.42 6.78 5.73
N ASN A 97 9.20 6.25 5.81
CA ASN A 97 8.68 5.49 6.95
C ASN A 97 7.71 4.41 6.43
N ALA A 98 8.08 3.13 6.48
CA ALA A 98 7.26 2.02 6.02
C ALA A 98 6.80 1.14 7.18
N TYR A 99 5.52 0.78 7.20
CA TYR A 99 4.90 -0.11 8.17
C TYR A 99 4.23 -1.28 7.42
N ALA A 100 4.54 -2.52 7.82
CA ALA A 100 3.91 -3.71 7.26
C ALA A 100 2.82 -4.22 8.20
N ILE A 101 1.63 -4.49 7.66
CA ILE A 101 0.50 -5.04 8.42
C ILE A 101 0.18 -6.42 7.82
N SER A 102 0.33 -7.48 8.62
CA SER A 102 -0.07 -8.85 8.29
C SER A 102 -1.23 -9.28 9.17
N ARG A 103 -2.08 -10.17 8.65
CA ARG A 103 -2.88 -11.06 9.51
C ARG A 103 -2.04 -12.22 9.98
#